data_AF-A0A2S9G6H1-F1
#
_entry.id   AF-A0A2S9G6H1-F1
#
_cell.length_a   1.000
_cell.length_b   1.000
_cell.length_c   1.000
_cell.angle_alpha   90.00
_cell.angle_beta   90.00
_cell.angle_gamma   90.00
#
_symmetry.space_group_name_H-M   'P 1'
#
loop_
_entity.id
_entity.type
_entity.pdbx_description
1 polymer ?
#
loop_
_entity_poly.entity_id
_entity_poly.type
_entity_poly.pdbx_seq_one_letter_code
_entity_poly.pdbx_strand_id
1 'polypeptide(L)'
;RGYEPGVAEALGAELGRPVEWVRVPWVDMIPAVQRGDADAVLCGQGITTERQAQVDFTRPYAIFHEGVLVRRGAGIHGPDDLVGR
;
A
#
# COMPACT_ATOMS: atom_id res chain seq x y z
N ARG A 1 -12.41 -9.24 -2.53
CA ARG A 1 -11.82 -10.30 -1.68
C ARG A 1 -10.30 -10.25 -1.83
N GLY A 2 -9.56 -10.41 -0.74
CA GLY A 2 -8.11 -10.25 -0.70
C GLY A 2 -7.68 -9.77 0.67
N TYR A 3 -6.38 -9.50 0.85
CA TYR A 3 -5.84 -9.02 2.11
C TYR A 3 -6.46 -7.67 2.53
N GLU A 4 -6.35 -6.63 1.69
CA GLU A 4 -6.89 -5.29 2.00
C GLU A 4 -8.40 -5.27 2.26
N PRO A 5 -9.26 -5.92 1.44
CA PRO A 5 -10.68 -6.00 1.77
C PRO A 5 -10.98 -6.69 3.11
N GLY A 6 -10.23 -7.73 3.46
CA GLY A 6 -10.39 -8.42 4.75
C GLY A 6 -9.96 -7.56 5.94
N VAL A 7 -8.88 -6.78 5.78
CA VAL A 7 -8.46 -5.80 6.80
C VAL A 7 -9.53 -4.71 6.98
N ALA A 8 -10.09 -4.20 5.89
CA ALA A 8 -11.15 -3.20 5.95
C ALA A 8 -12.39 -3.71 6.68
N GLU A 9 -12.85 -4.92 6.34
CA GLU A 9 -14.00 -5.58 6.99
C GLU A 9 -13.77 -5.76 8.50
N ALA A 10 -12.57 -6.22 8.89
CA ALA A 10 -12.22 -6.38 10.31
C ALA A 10 -12.17 -5.03 11.05
N LEU A 11 -11.61 -3.98 10.42
CA LEU A 11 -11.55 -2.64 10.99
C LEU A 11 -12.94 -2.03 11.16
N GLY A 12 -13.80 -2.16 10.14
CA GLY A 12 -15.18 -1.68 10.22
C GLY A 12 -15.97 -2.36 11.33
N ALA A 13 -15.80 -3.68 11.50
CA ALA A 13 -16.42 -4.44 12.58
C ALA A 13 -15.93 -3.98 13.96
N GLU A 14 -14.62 -3.80 14.14
CA GLU A 14 -14.01 -3.35 15.41
C GLU A 14 -14.47 -1.93 15.78
N LEU A 15 -14.56 -1.04 14.78
CA LEU A 15 -15.01 0.35 14.99
C LEU A 15 -16.53 0.49 15.07
N GLY A 16 -17.30 -0.55 14.75
CA GLY A 16 -18.75 -0.48 14.62
C GLY A 16 -19.21 0.49 13.52
N ARG A 17 -18.43 0.63 12.43
CA ARG A 17 -18.72 1.56 11.32
C ARG A 17 -18.75 0.82 9.98
N PRO A 18 -19.68 1.18 9.07
CA PRO A 18 -19.67 0.64 7.71
C PRO A 18 -18.43 1.12 6.94
N VAL A 19 -17.91 0.27 6.06
CA VAL A 19 -16.80 0.60 5.16
C VAL A 19 -17.36 1.04 3.82
N GLU A 20 -16.95 2.22 3.37
CA GLU A 20 -17.19 2.74 2.02
C GLU A 20 -15.88 2.78 1.24
N TRP A 21 -15.90 2.29 -0.01
CA TRP A 21 -14.71 2.25 -0.86
C TRP A 21 -14.67 3.44 -1.81
N VAL A 22 -13.75 4.37 -1.54
CA VAL A 22 -13.39 5.44 -2.47
C VAL A 22 -12.22 4.97 -3.33
N ARG A 23 -12.44 4.80 -4.63
CA ARG A 23 -11.44 4.29 -5.57
C ARG A 23 -10.89 5.42 -6.41
N VAL A 24 -9.59 5.68 -6.28
CA VAL A 24 -8.85 6.71 -7.02
C VAL A 24 -7.52 6.13 -7.53
N PRO A 25 -6.89 6.76 -8.53
CA PRO A 25 -5.52 6.44 -8.90
C PRO A 25 -4.57 6.53 -7.70
N TRP A 26 -3.48 5.75 -7.70
CA TRP A 26 -2.53 5.71 -6.59
C TRP A 26 -2.01 7.09 -6.17
N VAL A 27 -1.68 7.93 -7.15
CA VAL A 27 -1.15 9.28 -6.94
C VAL A 27 -2.14 10.22 -6.24
N ASP A 28 -3.44 9.90 -6.30
CA ASP A 28 -4.51 10.72 -5.75
C ASP A 28 -4.97 10.27 -4.37
N MET A 29 -4.46 9.15 -3.83
CA MET A 29 -4.91 8.59 -2.55
C MET A 29 -4.62 9.51 -1.36
N ILE A 30 -3.39 10.02 -1.24
CA ILE A 30 -3.02 10.98 -0.18
C ILE A 30 -3.79 12.31 -0.36
N PRO A 31 -3.82 12.91 -1.57
CA PRO A 31 -4.66 14.09 -1.82
C PRO A 31 -6.14 13.90 -1.49
N ALA A 32 -6.72 12.73 -1.75
CA ALA A 32 -8.12 12.43 -1.42
C ALA A 32 -8.39 12.48 0.09
N VAL A 33 -7.47 11.95 0.91
CA VAL A 33 -7.56 12.06 2.37
C VAL A 33 -7.39 13.51 2.82
N GLN A 34 -6.43 14.25 2.26
CA GLN A 34 -6.20 15.66 2.61
C GLN A 34 -7.39 16.57 2.27
N ARG A 35 -8.13 16.26 1.19
CA ARG A 35 -9.36 16.97 0.82
C ARG A 35 -10.59 16.53 1.62
N GLY A 36 -10.52 15.42 2.34
CA GLY A 36 -11.65 14.82 3.05
C GLY A 36 -12.60 14.02 2.15
N ASP A 37 -12.17 13.66 0.93
CA ASP A 37 -12.94 12.78 0.04
C ASP A 37 -12.95 11.33 0.56
N ALA A 38 -11.96 10.97 1.39
CA ALA A 38 -11.86 9.68 2.07
C ALA A 38 -11.25 9.86 3.48
N ASP A 39 -11.60 8.97 4.41
CA ASP A 39 -11.10 9.04 5.80
C ASP A 39 -9.68 8.46 5.97
N ALA A 40 -9.29 7.49 5.15
CA ALA A 40 -7.99 6.81 5.24
C ALA A 40 -7.62 6.15 3.90
N VAL A 41 -6.33 5.86 3.74
CA VAL A 41 -5.83 5.02 2.64
C VAL A 41 -5.59 3.59 3.12
N LEU A 42 -6.12 2.61 2.39
CA LEU A 42 -5.94 1.19 2.68
C LEU A 42 -5.55 0.43 1.40
N CYS A 43 -4.25 0.39 1.08
CA CYS A 43 -3.74 -0.23 -0.15
C CYS A 43 -2.28 -0.72 -0.08
N GLY A 44 -1.78 -1.13 1.09
CA GLY A 44 -0.42 -1.66 1.23
C GLY A 44 0.68 -0.62 0.94
N GLN A 45 0.46 0.63 1.34
CA GLN A 45 1.46 1.68 1.14
C GLN A 45 2.65 1.49 2.06
N GLY A 46 3.85 1.48 1.47
CA GLY A 46 5.08 1.59 2.24
C GLY A 46 5.15 2.92 3.00
N ILE A 47 5.63 2.87 4.24
CA ILE A 47 5.86 4.03 5.09
C ILE A 47 7.20 4.65 4.69
N THR A 48 7.19 5.89 4.19
CA THR A 48 8.40 6.65 3.84
C THR A 48 8.33 8.03 4.47
N THR A 49 9.49 8.67 4.67
CA THR A 49 9.59 10.02 5.25
C THR A 49 8.76 11.04 4.46
N GLU A 50 8.77 10.94 3.13
CA GLU A 50 8.05 11.85 2.22
C GLU A 50 6.53 11.72 2.37
N ARG A 51 6.02 10.51 2.65
CA ARG A 51 4.59 10.28 2.90
C ARG A 51 4.20 10.67 4.31
N GLN A 52 5.05 10.37 5.29
CA GLN A 52 4.83 10.77 6.69
C GLN A 52 4.81 12.29 6.88
N ALA A 53 5.47 13.05 6.00
CA ALA A 53 5.37 14.50 5.99
C ALA A 53 4.00 15.03 5.50
N GLN A 54 3.15 14.17 4.92
CA GLN A 54 1.88 14.57 4.30
C GLN A 54 0.65 14.04 5.04
N VAL A 55 0.76 12.86 5.68
CA VAL A 55 -0.32 12.18 6.41
C VAL A 55 0.24 11.35 7.57
N ASP A 56 -0.60 11.11 8.56
CA ASP A 56 -0.30 10.17 9.63
C ASP A 56 -0.42 8.72 9.16
N PHE A 57 0.41 7.85 9.73
CA PHE A 57 0.35 6.41 9.51
C PHE A 57 -0.02 5.67 10.79
N THR A 58 -0.70 4.53 10.63
CA THR A 58 -0.88 3.58 11.72
C THR A 58 0.45 2.91 12.08
N ARG A 59 0.44 2.13 13.16
CA ARG A 59 1.43 1.06 13.31
C ARG A 59 1.39 0.14 12.07
N PRO A 60 2.53 -0.37 11.57
CA PRO A 60 2.54 -1.30 10.45
C PRO A 60 1.69 -2.54 10.76
N TYR A 61 0.81 -2.93 9.83
CA TYR A 61 0.02 -4.16 9.93
C TYR A 61 0.52 -5.28 9.00
N ALA A 62 1.44 -4.97 8.09
CA ALA A 62 2.08 -5.91 7.18
C ALA A 62 3.53 -5.48 6.89
N ILE A 63 4.39 -6.45 6.58
CA ILE A 63 5.76 -6.24 6.12
C ILE A 63 5.88 -6.85 4.73
N PHE A 64 6.34 -6.05 3.77
CA PHE A 64 6.60 -6.48 2.41
C PHE A 64 8.07 -6.32 2.09
N HIS A 65 8.63 -7.34 1.43
CA HIS A 65 9.99 -7.29 0.90
C HIS A 65 9.89 -7.04 -0.60
N GLU A 66 10.52 -5.95 -1.06
CA GLU A 66 10.64 -5.69 -2.48
C GLU A 66 11.64 -6.66 -3.10
N GLY A 67 11.33 -7.11 -4.31
CA GLY A 67 12.15 -8.06 -5.05
C GLY A 67 11.95 -7.90 -6.55
N VAL A 68 12.97 -8.30 -7.31
CA VAL A 68 12.92 -8.27 -8.78
C VAL A 68 12.39 -9.61 -9.28
N LEU A 69 11.24 -9.58 -9.96
CA LEU A 69 10.70 -10.76 -10.61
C LEU A 69 11.40 -10.96 -11.96
N VAL A 70 12.09 -12.09 -12.10
CA VAL A 70 12.79 -12.45 -13.34
C VAL A 70 12.13 -13.62 -14.04
N ARG A 71 12.18 -13.62 -15.37
CA ARG A 71 11.75 -14.77 -16.17
C ARG A 71 12.66 -15.96 -15.84
N ARG A 72 12.08 -17.15 -15.67
CA ARG A 72 12.86 -18.40 -15.56
C ARG A 72 13.82 -18.52 -16.73
N GLY A 73 15.10 -18.77 -16.44
CA GLY A 73 16.15 -18.90 -17.45
C GLY A 73 16.75 -17.58 -17.92
N ALA A 74 16.41 -16.43 -17.32
CA ALA A 74 17.02 -15.14 -17.67
C ALA A 74 18.51 -15.02 -17.31
N GLY A 75 19.08 -16.01 -16.61
CA GLY A 75 20.47 -15.99 -16.13
C GLY A 75 20.73 -14.91 -15.07
N ILE A 76 19.67 -14.46 -14.38
CA ILE A 76 19.75 -13.49 -13.29
C ILE A 76 19.58 -14.25 -11.97
N HIS A 77 20.61 -14.17 -11.13
CA HIS A 77 20.70 -14.84 -9.85
C HIS A 77 20.87 -13.85 -8.69
N GLY A 78 21.25 -12.61 -8.97
CA GLY A 78 21.31 -11.53 -7.99
C GLY A 78 21.27 -10.14 -8.61
N PRO A 79 21.33 -9.08 -7.77
CA PRO A 79 21.33 -7.70 -8.23
C PRO A 79 22.47 -7.36 -9.19
N ASP A 80 23.64 -7.98 -9.02
CA ASP A 80 24.81 -7.72 -9.86
C ASP A 80 24.56 -8.09 -11.34
N ASP A 81 23.72 -9.10 -11.62
CA ASP A 81 23.37 -9.52 -12.99
C ASP A 81 22.44 -8.53 -13.71
N LEU A 82 21.91 -7.53 -12.99
CA LEU A 82 21.04 -6.47 -13.52
C LEU A 82 21.82 -5.21 -13.94
N VAL A 83 23.08 -5.09 -13.57
CA VAL A 83 23.89 -3.91 -13.91
C VAL A 83 24.07 -3.82 -15.42
N GLY A 84 23.63 -2.70 -16.01
CA GLY A 84 23.78 -2.43 -17.45
C GLY A 84 22.74 -3.09 -18.36
N ARG A 85 21.64 -3.61 -17.80
CA ARG A 85 20.46 -4.07 -18.57
C ARG A 85 19.37 -3.00 -18.68
#